data_AF-A0A3B0X6U2-F1
#
_entry.id   AF-A0A3B0X6U2-F1
#
_cell.length_a   1.000
_cell.length_b   1.000
_cell.length_c   1.000
_cell.angle_alpha   90.00
_cell.angle_beta   90.00
_cell.angle_gamma   90.00
#
_symmetry.space_group_name_H-M   'P 1'
#
loop_
_entity.id
_entity.type
_entity.pdbx_description
1 polymer ?
#
loop_
_entity_poly.entity_id
_entity_poly.type
_entity_poly.pdbx_seq_one_letter_code
_entity_poly.pdbx_strand_id
1 'polypeptide(L)'
;MVKLLKKLIFKAYVILLMIFTVWYGYFMAPLVFGFEGKEEAGESLRELKHTATEEERLFADLISSKGKMKKTDLGYRVIEQPYIEGRFHHIGFEVQADNASMCVRCHGNVPHDKSKEVRSFLNMHAFYTACETCHIRPENNEPQWAFRWYDKDTGEQSANPKVLVEIEEMYAHPDDPYFPTYGNYGAKIAPGTLENNDFRFLKTEKDKAFVERYIAEQDRLSEQQRSQMKKLVHKDMNKKPIECNQCHQEESPYLPFAELGYPPRRVDELTNTSVVGMIDKYKEFYIPNFLTPNASK
;
A
#
# COMPACT_ATOMS: atom_id res chain seq x y z
N MET A 1 -5.48 28.46 -71.81
CA MET A 1 -6.36 29.07 -70.78
C MET A 1 -6.61 28.17 -69.56
N VAL A 2 -7.03 26.91 -69.74
CA VAL A 2 -7.40 25.98 -68.64
C VAL A 2 -6.28 25.72 -67.61
N LYS A 3 -5.02 25.58 -68.03
CA LYS A 3 -3.88 25.34 -67.11
C LYS A 3 -3.59 26.55 -66.20
N LEU A 4 -3.77 27.77 -66.70
CA LEU A 4 -3.54 29.01 -65.97
C LEU A 4 -4.62 29.22 -64.90
N LEU A 5 -5.88 28.96 -65.26
CA LEU A 5 -7.01 29.03 -64.35
C LEU A 5 -6.89 28.03 -63.19
N LYS A 6 -6.51 26.77 -63.47
CA LYS A 6 -6.28 25.77 -62.42
C LYS A 6 -5.18 26.19 -61.44
N LYS A 7 -4.11 26.81 -61.93
CA LYS A 7 -3.00 27.28 -61.10
C LYS A 7 -3.41 28.45 -60.21
N LEU A 8 -4.28 29.34 -60.70
CA LEU A 8 -4.87 30.44 -59.93
C LEU A 8 -5.81 29.93 -58.84
N ILE A 9 -6.73 29.02 -59.18
CA ILE A 9 -7.66 28.42 -58.22
C ILE A 9 -6.90 27.68 -57.12
N PHE A 10 -5.87 26.92 -57.47
CA PHE A 10 -5.06 26.20 -56.49
C PHE A 10 -4.34 27.16 -55.53
N LYS A 11 -3.77 28.26 -56.04
CA LYS A 11 -3.14 29.28 -55.18
C LYS A 11 -4.13 29.97 -54.26
N ALA A 12 -5.31 30.32 -54.76
CA ALA A 12 -6.37 30.92 -53.95
C ALA A 12 -6.83 29.96 -52.84
N TYR A 13 -7.01 28.69 -53.16
CA TYR A 13 -7.35 27.64 -52.19
C TYR A 13 -6.30 27.52 -51.08
N VAL A 14 -5.01 27.49 -51.42
CA VAL A 14 -3.93 27.42 -50.43
C VAL A 14 -3.93 28.64 -49.51
N ILE A 15 -4.14 29.84 -50.03
CA ILE A 15 -4.23 31.07 -49.22
C ILE A 15 -5.42 31.00 -48.27
N LEU A 16 -6.58 30.55 -48.75
CA LEU A 16 -7.79 30.40 -47.93
C LEU A 16 -7.59 29.39 -46.80
N LEU A 17 -6.92 28.27 -47.07
CA LEU A 17 -6.59 27.25 -46.07
C LEU A 17 -5.66 27.80 -44.99
N MET A 18 -4.64 28.60 -45.38
CA MET A 18 -3.73 29.24 -44.42
C MET A 18 -4.46 30.22 -43.50
N ILE A 19 -5.34 31.06 -44.07
CA ILE A 19 -6.16 32.00 -43.28
C ILE A 19 -7.08 31.23 -42.31
N PHE A 20 -7.74 30.18 -42.79
CA PHE A 20 -8.59 29.34 -41.96
C PHE A 20 -7.82 28.71 -40.81
N THR A 21 -6.60 28.23 -41.05
CA THR A 21 -5.77 27.58 -40.01
C THR A 21 -5.38 28.56 -38.91
N VAL A 22 -4.99 29.79 -39.28
CA VAL A 22 -4.65 30.84 -38.31
C VAL A 22 -5.89 31.27 -37.53
N TRP A 23 -7.02 31.49 -38.21
CA TRP A 23 -8.28 31.83 -37.56
C TRP A 23 -8.76 30.74 -36.61
N TYR A 24 -8.69 29.48 -37.03
CA TYR A 24 -9.06 28.32 -36.21
C TYR A 24 -8.15 28.19 -34.99
N GLY A 25 -6.84 28.39 -35.15
CA GLY A 25 -5.89 28.43 -34.03
C GLY A 25 -6.21 29.55 -33.04
N TYR A 26 -6.53 30.75 -33.53
CA TYR A 26 -6.93 31.88 -32.70
C TYR A 26 -8.26 31.63 -31.97
N PHE A 27 -9.25 31.03 -32.65
CA PHE A 27 -10.55 30.66 -32.06
C PHE A 27 -10.44 29.53 -31.03
N MET A 28 -9.60 28.54 -31.29
CA MET A 28 -9.42 27.39 -30.39
C MET A 28 -8.48 27.69 -29.22
N ALA A 29 -7.58 28.67 -29.32
CA ALA A 29 -6.65 28.99 -28.24
C ALA A 29 -7.36 29.34 -26.92
N PRO A 30 -8.42 30.17 -26.87
CA PRO A 30 -9.21 30.39 -25.65
C PRO A 30 -9.99 29.14 -25.19
N LEU A 31 -10.43 28.28 -26.09
CA LEU A 31 -11.14 27.05 -25.71
C LEU A 31 -10.21 25.99 -25.10
N VAL A 32 -8.97 25.93 -25.58
CA VAL A 32 -7.97 24.96 -25.13
C VAL A 32 -7.18 25.49 -23.92
N PHE A 33 -6.88 26.79 -23.90
CA PHE A 33 -6.01 27.42 -22.90
C PHE A 33 -6.70 28.49 -22.04
N GLY A 34 -7.89 28.96 -22.41
CA GLY A 34 -8.69 29.94 -21.65
C GLY A 34 -9.43 29.30 -20.47
N PHE A 35 -8.68 28.65 -19.59
CA PHE A 35 -9.03 28.52 -18.17
C PHE A 35 -8.53 29.76 -17.40
N GLU A 36 -8.56 30.95 -18.02
CA GLU A 36 -8.39 32.22 -17.33
C GLU A 36 -9.65 32.45 -16.48
N GLY A 37 -9.47 32.53 -15.16
CA GLY A 37 -10.55 32.49 -14.17
C GLY A 37 -10.25 31.58 -12.98
N LYS A 38 -9.16 30.78 -13.00
CA LYS A 38 -8.72 30.02 -11.83
C LYS A 38 -8.36 30.91 -10.63
N GLU A 39 -7.87 32.13 -10.88
CA GLU A 39 -7.55 33.09 -9.83
C GLU A 39 -8.82 33.75 -9.26
N GLU A 40 -9.76 34.20 -10.10
CA GLU A 40 -11.07 34.73 -9.64
C GLU A 40 -11.93 33.68 -8.95
N ALA A 41 -11.92 32.43 -9.43
CA ALA A 41 -12.55 31.30 -8.75
C ALA A 41 -11.83 30.99 -7.42
N GLY A 42 -10.51 31.17 -7.34
CA GLY A 42 -9.72 31.00 -6.13
C GLY A 42 -9.98 32.08 -5.08
N GLU A 43 -10.18 33.33 -5.50
CA GLU A 43 -10.52 34.46 -4.63
C GLU A 43 -11.95 34.36 -4.10
N SER A 44 -12.93 34.05 -4.96
CA SER A 44 -14.33 33.84 -4.52
C SER A 44 -14.47 32.64 -3.57
N LEU A 45 -13.69 31.56 -3.76
CA LEU A 45 -13.64 30.42 -2.82
C LEU A 45 -12.98 30.78 -1.47
N ARG A 46 -11.97 31.66 -1.48
CA ARG A 46 -11.35 32.17 -0.25
C ARG A 46 -12.31 33.05 0.55
N GLU A 47 -13.09 33.88 -0.14
CA GLU A 47 -14.10 34.75 0.48
C GLU A 47 -15.24 33.93 1.11
N LEU A 48 -15.73 32.90 0.40
CA LEU A 48 -16.69 31.91 0.92
C LEU A 48 -16.20 31.22 2.19
N LYS A 49 -14.91 30.88 2.29
CA LYS A 49 -14.35 30.23 3.49
C LYS A 49 -14.53 31.03 4.78
N HIS A 50 -14.59 32.36 4.69
CA HIS A 50 -14.68 33.24 5.85
C HIS A 50 -16.12 33.49 6.33
N THR A 51 -17.12 33.33 5.45
CA THR A 51 -18.53 33.64 5.77
C THR A 51 -19.47 32.44 5.79
N ALA A 52 -18.97 31.25 5.46
CA ALA A 52 -19.82 30.09 5.20
C ALA A 52 -19.96 29.10 6.38
N THR A 53 -21.03 28.32 6.32
CA THR A 53 -21.34 27.21 7.24
C THR A 53 -20.29 26.10 7.16
N GLU A 54 -20.27 25.18 8.14
CA GLU A 54 -19.26 24.10 8.18
C GLU A 54 -19.28 23.22 6.91
N GLU A 55 -20.48 22.95 6.38
CA GLU A 55 -20.69 22.20 5.13
C GLU A 55 -20.15 22.94 3.90
N GLU A 56 -20.34 24.25 3.83
CA GLU A 56 -19.84 25.10 2.74
C GLU A 56 -18.32 25.31 2.82
N ARG A 57 -17.74 25.35 4.04
CA ARG A 57 -16.28 25.33 4.23
C ARG A 57 -15.67 24.03 3.74
N LEU A 58 -16.28 22.89 4.05
CA LEU A 58 -15.86 21.58 3.56
C LEU A 58 -15.92 21.53 2.02
N PHE A 59 -16.97 22.08 1.42
CA PHE A 59 -17.12 22.18 -0.02
C PHE A 59 -16.08 23.10 -0.67
N ALA A 60 -15.81 24.27 -0.08
CA ALA A 60 -14.75 25.17 -0.54
C ALA A 60 -13.35 24.54 -0.41
N ASP A 61 -13.11 23.79 0.67
CA ASP A 61 -11.90 22.99 0.83
C ASP A 61 -11.77 21.92 -0.24
N LEU A 62 -12.84 21.18 -0.56
CA LEU A 62 -12.88 20.17 -1.64
C LEU A 62 -12.54 20.75 -3.02
N ILE A 63 -12.96 21.99 -3.30
CA ILE A 63 -12.65 22.65 -4.58
C ILE A 63 -11.21 23.17 -4.58
N SER A 64 -10.74 23.76 -3.47
CA SER A 64 -9.39 24.31 -3.36
C SER A 64 -8.29 23.24 -3.25
N SER A 65 -8.61 22.05 -2.70
CA SER A 65 -7.69 20.93 -2.52
C SER A 65 -7.39 20.16 -3.81
N LYS A 66 -8.09 20.44 -4.92
CA LYS A 66 -7.78 19.88 -6.26
C LYS A 66 -6.32 20.08 -6.70
N GLY A 67 -5.58 21.01 -6.07
CA GLY A 67 -4.17 21.25 -6.35
C GLY A 67 -3.16 20.43 -5.52
N LYS A 68 -3.54 19.82 -4.39
CA LYS A 68 -2.62 19.06 -3.53
C LYS A 68 -2.64 17.58 -3.92
N MET A 69 -1.89 17.23 -4.96
CA MET A 69 -1.63 15.83 -5.29
C MET A 69 -0.62 15.26 -4.29
N LYS A 70 -0.96 14.13 -3.64
CA LYS A 70 -0.02 13.39 -2.79
C LYS A 70 0.36 12.09 -3.48
N LYS A 71 1.67 11.83 -3.57
CA LYS A 71 2.18 10.52 -3.96
C LYS A 71 1.88 9.54 -2.84
N THR A 72 1.07 8.53 -3.13
CA THR A 72 0.71 7.47 -2.19
C THR A 72 1.31 6.17 -2.70
N ASP A 73 2.17 5.55 -1.90
CA ASP A 73 2.67 4.21 -2.20
C ASP A 73 1.63 3.18 -1.77
N LEU A 74 1.09 2.44 -2.74
CA LEU A 74 0.16 1.34 -2.49
C LEU A 74 0.89 0.02 -2.25
N GLY A 75 2.22 0.03 -2.13
CA GLY A 75 3.09 -1.11 -1.94
C GLY A 75 3.40 -1.90 -3.22
N TYR A 76 2.61 -1.76 -4.28
CA TYR A 76 2.86 -2.35 -5.61
C TYR A 76 2.98 -1.30 -6.73
N ARG A 77 2.56 -0.06 -6.45
CA ARG A 77 2.71 1.10 -7.34
C ARG A 77 2.55 2.39 -6.55
N VAL A 78 3.26 3.43 -6.97
CA VAL A 78 3.04 4.79 -6.49
C VAL A 78 1.99 5.46 -7.38
N ILE A 79 0.92 5.97 -6.78
CA ILE A 79 -0.10 6.77 -7.48
C ILE A 79 -0.06 8.21 -7.00
N GLU A 80 -0.41 9.14 -7.89
CA GLU A 80 -0.70 10.52 -7.51
C GLU A 80 -2.22 10.66 -7.37
N GLN A 81 -2.68 11.02 -6.18
CA GLN A 81 -4.10 11.24 -5.91
C GLN A 81 -4.32 12.59 -5.20
N PRO A 82 -5.44 13.28 -5.46
CA PRO A 82 -5.78 14.51 -4.75
C PRO A 82 -5.96 14.21 -3.26
N TYR A 83 -5.15 14.79 -2.39
CA TYR A 83 -5.20 14.56 -0.95
C TYR A 83 -6.10 15.58 -0.26
N ILE A 84 -7.01 15.06 0.57
CA ILE A 84 -7.95 15.83 1.37
C ILE A 84 -7.88 15.25 2.77
N GLU A 85 -7.30 16.03 3.69
CA GLU A 85 -7.14 15.69 5.09
C GLU A 85 -8.51 15.36 5.73
N GLY A 86 -8.56 14.31 6.56
CA GLY A 86 -9.80 13.87 7.23
C GLY A 86 -10.80 13.09 6.38
N ARG A 87 -10.57 12.87 5.07
CA ARG A 87 -11.46 12.06 4.23
C ARG A 87 -11.24 10.56 4.45
N PHE A 88 -12.32 9.77 4.40
CA PHE A 88 -12.32 8.31 4.62
C PHE A 88 -11.34 7.49 3.75
N HIS A 89 -10.98 7.97 2.55
CA HIS A 89 -9.98 7.32 1.68
C HIS A 89 -8.55 7.86 1.86
N HIS A 90 -8.37 8.87 2.73
CA HIS A 90 -7.11 9.49 3.13
C HIS A 90 -6.92 9.34 4.63
N ILE A 91 -7.24 8.15 5.15
CA ILE A 91 -6.78 7.71 6.46
C ILE A 91 -5.26 7.82 6.40
N GLY A 92 -4.69 8.84 7.04
CA GLY A 92 -3.39 9.43 6.69
C GLY A 92 -2.17 8.58 7.03
N PHE A 93 -2.24 7.26 6.92
CA PHE A 93 -1.16 6.35 7.21
C PHE A 93 -0.62 5.72 5.92
N GLU A 94 0.71 5.68 5.81
CA GLU A 94 1.45 5.02 4.73
C GLU A 94 2.12 3.78 5.30
N VAL A 95 2.24 2.73 4.48
CA VAL A 95 3.07 1.57 4.85
C VAL A 95 4.51 2.06 4.91
N GLN A 96 5.06 2.16 6.12
CA GLN A 96 6.46 2.50 6.30
C GLN A 96 7.32 1.49 5.55
N ALA A 97 8.28 2.02 4.77
CA ALA A 97 9.23 1.21 4.05
C ALA A 97 9.99 0.28 5.01
N ASP A 98 10.20 -0.94 4.57
CA ASP A 98 10.99 -1.94 5.29
C ASP A 98 12.33 -2.12 4.58
N ASN A 99 13.30 -1.31 4.99
CA ASN A 99 14.64 -1.29 4.41
C ASN A 99 15.44 -2.55 4.76
N ALA A 100 15.05 -3.23 5.85
CA ALA A 100 15.69 -4.45 6.32
C ALA A 100 15.16 -5.75 5.67
N SER A 101 14.01 -5.71 4.99
CA SER A 101 13.45 -6.89 4.34
C SER A 101 14.08 -7.15 2.97
N MET A 102 14.76 -8.30 2.84
CA MET A 102 15.26 -8.79 1.55
C MET A 102 14.14 -9.08 0.54
N CYS A 103 12.92 -9.40 1.01
CA CYS A 103 11.79 -9.71 0.15
C CYS A 103 11.25 -8.44 -0.53
N VAL A 104 11.13 -7.36 0.24
CA VAL A 104 10.59 -6.07 -0.23
C VAL A 104 11.46 -5.47 -1.33
N ARG A 105 12.77 -5.76 -1.34
CA ARG A 105 13.70 -5.34 -2.39
C ARG A 105 13.23 -5.72 -3.80
N CYS A 106 12.46 -6.80 -3.94
CA CYS A 106 11.94 -7.30 -5.22
C CYS A 106 10.41 -7.32 -5.30
N HIS A 107 9.70 -7.51 -4.18
CA HIS A 107 8.25 -7.78 -4.16
C HIS A 107 7.37 -6.60 -3.72
N GLY A 108 7.94 -5.51 -3.21
CA GLY A 108 7.18 -4.39 -2.64
C GLY A 108 6.72 -4.66 -1.19
N ASN A 109 6.11 -3.65 -0.57
CA ASN A 109 5.81 -3.67 0.87
C ASN A 109 4.53 -4.43 1.25
N VAL A 110 3.64 -4.71 0.29
CA VAL A 110 2.34 -5.32 0.56
C VAL A 110 2.24 -6.74 -0.02
N PRO A 111 1.66 -7.68 0.72
CA PRO A 111 1.45 -9.05 0.24
C PRO A 111 0.46 -9.11 -0.93
N HIS A 112 0.52 -10.20 -1.68
CA HIS A 112 -0.35 -10.44 -2.83
C HIS A 112 -1.19 -11.71 -2.65
N ASP A 113 -2.49 -11.63 -2.98
CA ASP A 113 -3.36 -12.79 -3.19
C ASP A 113 -4.17 -12.58 -4.48
N LYS A 114 -4.76 -13.64 -5.05
CA LYS A 114 -5.64 -13.50 -6.23
C LYS A 114 -6.98 -12.84 -5.85
N SER A 115 -7.56 -13.19 -4.71
CA SER A 115 -8.74 -12.53 -4.15
C SER A 115 -8.38 -11.09 -3.76
N LYS A 116 -9.29 -10.15 -4.03
CA LYS A 116 -9.10 -8.74 -3.64
C LYS A 116 -9.38 -8.57 -2.15
N GLU A 117 -10.33 -9.33 -1.65
CA GLU A 117 -10.83 -9.31 -0.28
C GLU A 117 -9.81 -9.90 0.68
N VAL A 118 -9.26 -11.09 0.37
CA VAL A 118 -8.17 -11.68 1.16
C VAL A 118 -6.95 -10.75 1.16
N ARG A 119 -6.63 -10.14 0.01
CA ARG A 119 -5.52 -9.20 -0.10
C ARG A 119 -5.69 -7.96 0.76
N SER A 120 -6.90 -7.41 0.90
CA SER A 120 -7.10 -6.24 1.78
C SER A 120 -6.83 -6.57 3.24
N PHE A 121 -7.17 -7.77 3.70
CA PHE A 121 -6.82 -8.23 5.05
C PHE A 121 -5.33 -8.55 5.19
N LEU A 122 -4.70 -9.16 4.18
CA LEU A 122 -3.26 -9.42 4.20
C LEU A 122 -2.45 -8.11 4.20
N ASN A 123 -2.92 -7.07 3.51
CA ASN A 123 -2.26 -5.76 3.52
C ASN A 123 -2.15 -5.16 4.94
N MET A 124 -3.03 -5.52 5.87
CA MET A 124 -2.90 -5.09 7.27
C MET A 124 -1.68 -5.72 7.96
N HIS A 125 -1.24 -6.90 7.55
CA HIS A 125 -0.07 -7.57 8.11
C HIS A 125 1.24 -6.93 7.63
N ALA A 126 1.22 -6.23 6.49
CA ALA A 126 2.39 -5.55 5.94
C ALA A 126 3.03 -4.55 6.93
N PHE A 127 2.25 -4.03 7.88
CA PHE A 127 2.72 -3.04 8.83
C PHE A 127 3.60 -3.63 9.94
N TYR A 128 3.42 -4.88 10.33
CA TYR A 128 4.04 -5.44 11.53
C TYR A 128 4.43 -6.92 11.42
N THR A 129 4.26 -7.57 10.28
CA THR A 129 4.64 -8.98 10.06
C THR A 129 5.57 -9.11 8.87
N ALA A 130 6.69 -9.79 9.06
CA ALA A 130 7.66 -10.06 8.00
C ALA A 130 7.16 -11.13 7.02
N CYS A 131 7.56 -11.04 5.76
CA CYS A 131 7.14 -11.98 4.71
C CYS A 131 7.47 -13.43 5.07
N GLU A 132 8.65 -13.64 5.67
CA GLU A 132 9.12 -14.96 6.08
C GLU A 132 8.22 -15.63 7.12
N THR A 133 7.45 -14.86 7.90
CA THR A 133 6.49 -15.40 8.88
C THR A 133 5.46 -16.29 8.22
N CYS A 134 4.97 -15.90 7.04
CA CYS A 134 3.93 -16.64 6.33
C CYS A 134 4.51 -17.57 5.26
N HIS A 135 5.65 -17.23 4.66
CA HIS A 135 6.19 -17.92 3.49
C HIS A 135 7.28 -18.95 3.79
N ILE A 136 7.85 -18.93 4.98
CA ILE A 136 8.78 -19.95 5.47
C ILE A 136 8.10 -20.59 6.68
N ARG A 137 8.24 -21.91 6.83
CA ARG A 137 7.77 -22.68 7.97
C ARG A 137 8.78 -23.79 8.28
N PRO A 138 8.93 -24.19 9.55
CA PRO A 138 9.75 -25.33 9.90
C PRO A 138 9.20 -26.59 9.22
N GLU A 139 10.08 -27.48 8.78
CA GLU A 139 9.65 -28.79 8.32
C GLU A 139 9.06 -29.62 9.49
N ASN A 140 8.27 -30.65 9.20
CA ASN A 140 7.50 -31.43 10.20
C ASN A 140 8.36 -32.06 11.34
N ASN A 141 9.69 -32.01 11.26
CA ASN A 141 10.64 -32.55 12.23
C ASN A 141 11.63 -31.51 12.78
N GLU A 142 11.48 -30.22 12.43
CA GLU A 142 12.34 -29.15 12.92
C GLU A 142 11.78 -28.53 14.21
N PRO A 143 12.66 -27.99 15.07
CA PRO A 143 12.22 -27.23 16.23
C PRO A 143 11.29 -26.08 15.82
N GLN A 144 10.26 -25.82 16.62
CA GLN A 144 9.43 -24.65 16.42
C GLN A 144 10.29 -23.39 16.48
N TRP A 145 10.02 -22.46 15.58
CA TRP A 145 10.69 -21.17 15.58
C TRP A 145 10.18 -20.29 16.69
N ALA A 146 11.06 -19.40 17.14
CA ALA A 146 10.68 -18.28 17.98
C ALA A 146 10.40 -17.06 17.11
N PHE A 147 9.60 -16.14 17.63
CA PHE A 147 9.27 -14.89 16.96
C PHE A 147 9.75 -13.71 17.77
N ARG A 148 10.39 -12.75 17.11
CA ARG A 148 10.83 -11.50 17.73
C ARG A 148 10.55 -10.32 16.80
N TRP A 149 10.50 -9.13 17.40
CA TRP A 149 10.42 -7.88 16.66
C TRP A 149 11.80 -7.51 16.11
N TYR A 150 11.83 -6.97 14.90
CA TYR A 150 13.00 -6.28 14.35
C TYR A 150 12.63 -4.87 13.89
N ASP A 151 13.58 -3.96 13.97
CA ASP A 151 13.45 -2.59 13.48
C ASP A 151 13.48 -2.53 11.94
N LYS A 152 12.50 -1.87 11.32
CA LYS A 152 12.36 -1.86 9.85
C LYS A 152 13.52 -1.19 9.11
N ASP A 153 14.28 -0.33 9.77
CA ASP A 153 15.39 0.39 9.18
C ASP A 153 16.72 -0.35 9.38
N THR A 154 17.01 -0.80 10.60
CA THR A 154 18.30 -1.46 10.91
C THR A 154 18.27 -2.97 10.65
N GLY A 155 17.09 -3.60 10.78
CA GLY A 155 16.94 -5.04 10.75
C GLY A 155 17.39 -5.76 12.02
N GLU A 156 17.81 -5.01 13.05
CA GLU A 156 18.22 -5.54 14.35
C GLU A 156 17.01 -5.93 15.19
N GLN A 157 17.22 -6.88 16.10
CA GLN A 157 16.17 -7.26 17.05
C GLN A 157 15.80 -6.06 17.92
N SER A 158 14.51 -5.79 18.03
CA SER A 158 13.95 -4.73 18.87
C SER A 158 13.12 -5.33 20.02
N ALA A 159 12.93 -4.52 21.06
CA ALA A 159 11.98 -4.84 22.13
C ALA A 159 10.54 -4.76 21.59
N ASN A 160 9.60 -5.37 22.32
CA ASN A 160 8.18 -5.26 22.01
C ASN A 160 7.78 -3.77 21.93
N PRO A 161 7.09 -3.32 20.87
CA PRO A 161 6.68 -1.92 20.74
C PRO A 161 5.80 -1.50 21.92
N LYS A 162 6.18 -0.41 22.60
CA LYS A 162 5.46 0.10 23.79
C LYS A 162 3.99 0.42 23.51
N VAL A 163 3.70 0.87 22.29
CA VAL A 163 2.33 1.16 21.83
C VAL A 163 1.39 -0.06 21.90
N LEU A 164 1.91 -1.29 21.92
CA LEU A 164 1.09 -2.50 22.10
C LEU A 164 0.41 -2.55 23.48
N VAL A 165 1.03 -1.98 24.50
CA VAL A 165 0.47 -1.93 25.86
C VAL A 165 -0.20 -0.60 26.16
N GLU A 166 0.25 0.50 25.55
CA GLU A 166 -0.41 1.81 25.65
C GLU A 166 -1.85 1.77 25.10
N ILE A 167 -2.16 0.86 24.18
CA ILE A 167 -3.53 0.66 23.69
C ILE A 167 -4.51 0.27 24.81
N GLU A 168 -4.06 -0.38 25.87
CA GLU A 168 -4.92 -0.75 27.01
C GLU A 168 -5.30 0.47 27.85
N GLU A 169 -4.38 1.43 28.01
CA GLU A 169 -4.66 2.70 28.69
C GLU A 169 -5.74 3.50 27.94
N MET A 170 -5.80 3.37 26.62
CA MET A 170 -6.85 4.00 25.82
C MET A 170 -8.25 3.43 26.11
N TYR A 171 -8.35 2.12 26.32
CA TYR A 171 -9.64 1.51 26.66
C TYR A 171 -10.13 1.87 28.07
N ALA A 172 -9.24 2.37 28.93
CA ALA A 172 -9.60 2.94 30.22
C ALA A 172 -10.24 4.34 30.10
N HIS A 173 -10.10 5.01 28.95
CA HIS A 173 -10.61 6.37 28.69
C HIS A 173 -11.48 6.41 27.42
N PRO A 174 -12.67 5.77 27.43
CA PRO A 174 -13.52 5.63 26.25
C PRO A 174 -14.09 6.94 25.70
N ASP A 175 -14.08 8.01 26.50
CA ASP A 175 -14.64 9.31 26.14
C ASP A 175 -13.72 10.16 25.22
N ASP A 176 -12.46 9.76 25.04
CA ASP A 176 -11.49 10.42 24.14
C ASP A 176 -10.61 9.40 23.39
N PRO A 177 -11.15 8.71 22.36
CA PRO A 177 -10.44 7.65 21.66
C PRO A 177 -9.39 8.22 20.69
N TYR A 178 -8.13 8.29 21.14
CA TYR A 178 -6.98 8.64 20.30
C TYR A 178 -6.24 7.39 19.82
N PHE A 179 -6.35 6.98 18.55
CA PHE A 179 -5.59 5.85 17.98
C PHE A 179 -4.24 6.34 17.42
N PRO A 180 -3.11 6.20 18.15
CA PRO A 180 -1.85 6.80 17.72
C PRO A 180 -1.26 6.13 16.48
N THR A 181 -1.45 4.81 16.34
CA THR A 181 -0.66 4.02 15.40
C THR A 181 -1.44 2.82 14.87
N TYR A 182 -1.92 2.88 13.62
CA TYR A 182 -2.67 1.81 12.93
C TYR A 182 -1.78 0.60 12.55
N GLY A 183 -1.12 -0.02 13.54
CA GLY A 183 -0.21 -1.15 13.34
C GLY A 183 1.20 -0.77 12.85
N ASN A 184 1.47 0.51 12.56
CA ASN A 184 2.76 0.95 12.07
C ASN A 184 3.79 1.22 13.20
N TYR A 185 4.34 0.15 13.76
CA TYR A 185 5.17 0.25 14.98
C TYR A 185 6.65 0.61 14.76
N GLY A 186 7.07 0.94 13.54
CA GLY A 186 8.50 1.01 13.20
C GLY A 186 9.22 -0.34 13.18
N ALA A 187 8.53 -1.43 13.57
CA ALA A 187 9.09 -2.77 13.71
C ALA A 187 8.16 -3.82 13.10
N LYS A 188 8.72 -5.01 12.80
CA LYS A 188 7.96 -6.19 12.36
C LYS A 188 8.35 -7.44 13.12
N ILE A 189 7.40 -8.35 13.27
CA ILE A 189 7.58 -9.71 13.78
C ILE A 189 8.22 -10.56 12.69
N ALA A 190 9.32 -11.24 13.02
CA ALA A 190 9.96 -12.22 12.15
C ALA A 190 10.31 -13.52 12.92
N PRO A 191 10.30 -14.67 12.23
CA PRO A 191 10.75 -15.94 12.76
C PRO A 191 12.28 -16.00 12.89
N GLY A 192 12.72 -16.84 13.82
CA GLY A 192 14.12 -17.16 14.05
C GLY A 192 14.31 -18.42 14.87
N THR A 193 15.56 -18.84 15.02
CA THR A 193 15.95 -19.96 15.86
C THR A 193 16.48 -19.47 17.20
N LEU A 194 16.28 -20.28 18.25
CA LEU A 194 16.90 -20.10 19.55
C LEU A 194 18.01 -21.13 19.70
N GLU A 195 19.26 -20.68 19.70
CA GLU A 195 20.44 -21.52 19.92
C GLU A 195 21.16 -21.05 21.18
N ASN A 196 21.26 -21.90 22.21
CA ASN A 196 21.91 -21.55 23.49
C ASN A 196 21.37 -20.25 24.13
N ASN A 197 20.06 -20.01 24.02
CA ASN A 197 19.39 -18.80 24.48
C ASN A 197 19.75 -17.51 23.71
N ASP A 198 20.46 -17.63 22.59
CA ASP A 198 20.70 -16.56 21.62
C ASP A 198 19.68 -16.68 20.48
N PHE A 199 18.92 -15.61 20.25
CA PHE A 199 17.92 -15.58 19.18
C PHE A 199 18.56 -15.09 17.88
N ARG A 200 18.29 -15.79 16.77
CA ARG A 200 18.77 -15.40 15.45
C ARG A 200 17.64 -15.47 14.44
N PHE A 201 17.39 -14.36 13.74
CA PHE A 201 16.44 -14.35 12.64
C PHE A 201 16.85 -15.34 11.54
N LEU A 202 15.87 -15.91 10.84
CA LEU A 202 16.14 -16.80 9.71
C LEU A 202 16.86 -16.07 8.56
N LYS A 203 16.61 -14.77 8.40
CA LYS A 203 17.33 -13.92 7.44
C LYS A 203 18.76 -13.70 7.93
N THR A 204 19.74 -14.15 7.15
CA THR A 204 21.15 -13.90 7.47
C THR A 204 21.70 -12.72 6.66
N GLU A 205 22.78 -12.09 7.15
CA GLU A 205 23.51 -11.07 6.38
C GLU A 205 24.02 -11.61 5.03
N LYS A 206 24.30 -12.92 4.96
CA LYS A 206 24.68 -13.59 3.71
C LYS A 206 23.53 -13.60 2.70
N ASP A 207 22.29 -13.81 3.15
CA ASP A 207 21.12 -13.82 2.27
C ASP A 207 20.80 -12.41 1.77
N LYS A 208 20.91 -11.39 2.65
CA LYS A 208 20.81 -9.98 2.24
C LYS A 208 21.86 -9.62 1.19
N ALA A 209 23.13 -9.92 1.46
CA ALA A 209 24.22 -9.67 0.52
C ALA A 209 24.04 -10.41 -0.82
N PHE A 210 23.47 -11.62 -0.78
CA PHE A 210 23.14 -12.37 -2.00
C PHE A 210 22.08 -11.66 -2.84
N VAL A 211 21.01 -11.16 -2.20
CA VAL A 211 19.93 -10.42 -2.89
C VAL A 211 20.44 -9.10 -3.46
N GLU A 212 21.23 -8.34 -2.71
CA GLU A 212 21.83 -7.09 -3.22
C GLU A 212 22.71 -7.33 -4.45
N ARG A 213 23.56 -8.38 -4.41
CA ARG A 213 24.37 -8.76 -5.57
C ARG A 213 23.49 -9.18 -6.76
N TYR A 214 22.44 -9.97 -6.51
CA TYR A 214 21.51 -10.37 -7.56
C TYR A 214 20.89 -9.14 -8.24
N ILE A 215 20.41 -8.17 -7.45
CA ILE A 215 19.81 -6.94 -7.98
C ILE A 215 20.81 -6.14 -8.82
N ALA A 216 22.07 -6.06 -8.39
CA ALA A 216 23.12 -5.34 -9.11
C ALA A 216 23.55 -6.02 -10.42
N GLU A 217 23.45 -7.35 -10.50
CA GLU A 217 23.96 -8.13 -11.64
C GLU A 217 22.86 -8.61 -12.60
N GLN A 218 21.58 -8.58 -12.20
CA GLN A 218 20.48 -9.23 -12.92
C GLN A 218 20.36 -8.88 -14.41
N ASP A 219 20.75 -7.66 -14.80
CA ASP A 219 20.67 -7.21 -16.20
C ASP A 219 21.76 -7.81 -17.10
N ARG A 220 22.84 -8.31 -16.49
CA ARG A 220 23.97 -8.95 -17.19
C ARG A 220 23.82 -10.47 -17.27
N LEU A 221 22.83 -11.03 -16.59
CA LEU A 221 22.61 -12.47 -16.50
C LEU A 221 21.70 -12.97 -17.63
N SER A 222 22.00 -14.17 -18.14
CA SER A 222 21.07 -14.89 -19.01
C SER A 222 19.78 -15.26 -18.27
N GLU A 223 18.72 -15.59 -19.01
CA GLU A 223 17.47 -16.06 -18.40
C GLU A 223 17.64 -17.31 -17.54
N GLN A 224 18.50 -18.23 -17.97
CA GLN A 224 18.82 -19.44 -17.22
C GLN A 224 19.53 -19.11 -15.90
N GLN A 225 20.51 -18.21 -15.92
CA GLN A 225 21.21 -17.75 -14.71
C GLN A 225 20.25 -17.03 -13.76
N ARG A 226 19.40 -16.14 -14.27
CA ARG A 226 18.38 -15.45 -13.47
C ARG A 226 17.43 -16.45 -12.80
N SER A 227 16.98 -17.47 -13.54
CA SER A 227 16.11 -18.52 -13.01
C SER A 227 16.80 -19.31 -11.89
N GLN A 228 18.08 -19.69 -12.07
CA GLN A 228 18.84 -20.38 -11.04
C GLN A 228 19.04 -19.53 -9.77
N MET A 229 19.40 -18.26 -9.92
CA MET A 229 19.55 -17.35 -8.78
C MET A 229 18.23 -17.13 -8.04
N LYS A 230 17.12 -16.95 -8.77
CA LYS A 230 15.78 -16.89 -8.17
C LYS A 230 15.47 -18.16 -7.37
N LYS A 231 15.81 -19.34 -7.88
CA LYS A 231 15.61 -20.59 -7.12
C LYS A 231 16.39 -20.61 -5.81
N LEU A 232 17.59 -20.03 -5.77
CA LEU A 232 18.38 -19.94 -4.54
C LEU A 232 17.77 -18.98 -3.52
N VAL A 233 17.27 -17.81 -3.95
CA VAL A 233 16.59 -16.85 -3.06
C VAL A 233 15.33 -17.46 -2.45
N HIS A 234 14.59 -18.25 -3.22
CA HIS A 234 13.31 -18.84 -2.79
C HIS A 234 13.44 -20.27 -2.26
N LYS A 235 14.65 -20.77 -2.01
CA LYS A 235 14.89 -22.20 -1.71
C LYS A 235 14.14 -22.67 -0.45
N ASP A 236 13.98 -21.78 0.53
CA ASP A 236 13.33 -22.07 1.82
C ASP A 236 11.83 -21.73 1.81
N MET A 237 11.31 -21.16 0.71
CA MET A 237 9.91 -20.78 0.62
C MET A 237 9.00 -21.99 0.47
N ASN A 238 7.95 -22.05 1.28
CA ASN A 238 6.93 -23.08 1.13
C ASN A 238 6.01 -22.78 -0.05
N LYS A 239 5.53 -23.86 -0.69
CA LYS A 239 4.57 -23.78 -1.80
C LYS A 239 3.23 -23.16 -1.38
N LYS A 240 2.84 -23.34 -0.12
CA LYS A 240 1.63 -22.76 0.46
C LYS A 240 2.04 -21.92 1.67
N PRO A 241 1.61 -20.66 1.76
CA PRO A 241 1.85 -19.86 2.93
C PRO A 241 1.03 -20.38 4.12
N ILE A 242 1.35 -19.86 5.30
CA ILE A 242 0.55 -20.02 6.51
C ILE A 242 -0.86 -19.47 6.27
N GLU A 243 -1.88 -20.25 6.65
CA GLU A 243 -3.30 -19.87 6.56
C GLU A 243 -3.74 -19.07 7.80
N CYS A 244 -4.82 -18.30 7.67
CA CYS A 244 -5.24 -17.36 8.71
C CYS A 244 -5.54 -18.07 10.05
N ASN A 245 -6.23 -19.22 9.99
CA ASN A 245 -6.59 -20.04 11.16
C ASN A 245 -5.40 -20.69 11.88
N GLN A 246 -4.21 -20.72 11.27
CA GLN A 246 -3.02 -21.25 11.93
C GLN A 246 -2.44 -20.23 12.92
N CYS A 247 -2.54 -18.94 12.62
CA CYS A 247 -2.14 -17.86 13.52
C CYS A 247 -3.28 -17.45 14.47
N HIS A 248 -4.50 -17.39 13.96
CA HIS A 248 -5.67 -16.90 14.68
C HIS A 248 -6.50 -18.07 15.22
N GLN A 249 -5.96 -18.74 16.24
CA GLN A 249 -6.62 -19.83 16.98
C GLN A 249 -6.21 -19.86 18.45
N GLU A 250 -6.98 -20.55 19.28
CA GLU A 250 -6.75 -20.60 20.74
C GLU A 250 -5.74 -21.67 21.18
N GLU A 251 -5.84 -22.90 20.65
CA GLU A 251 -5.15 -24.05 21.26
C GLU A 251 -3.64 -24.07 21.03
N SER A 252 -3.18 -23.59 19.87
CA SER A 252 -1.74 -23.59 19.51
C SER A 252 -1.44 -22.59 18.38
N PRO A 253 -1.66 -21.29 18.58
CA PRO A 253 -1.43 -20.30 17.52
C PRO A 253 0.03 -20.33 17.05
N TYR A 254 0.24 -20.29 15.75
CA TYR A 254 1.56 -20.22 15.13
C TYR A 254 2.33 -18.97 15.56
N LEU A 255 1.62 -17.85 15.76
CA LEU A 255 2.19 -16.64 16.33
C LEU A 255 1.88 -16.55 17.83
N PRO A 256 2.90 -16.54 18.72
CA PRO A 256 2.69 -16.44 20.15
C PRO A 256 2.43 -14.98 20.56
N PHE A 257 1.20 -14.48 20.34
CA PHE A 257 0.86 -13.07 20.54
C PHE A 257 1.21 -12.55 21.95
N ALA A 258 0.95 -13.34 23.00
CA ALA A 258 1.29 -12.93 24.37
C ALA A 258 2.81 -12.72 24.55
N GLU A 259 3.65 -13.60 24.01
CA GLU A 259 5.11 -13.47 24.07
C GLU A 259 5.62 -12.27 23.26
N LEU A 260 4.91 -11.93 22.18
CA LEU A 260 5.18 -10.77 21.35
C LEU A 260 4.74 -9.43 21.99
N GLY A 261 4.21 -9.47 23.22
CA GLY A 261 3.87 -8.30 24.02
C GLY A 261 2.44 -7.80 23.82
N TYR A 262 1.58 -8.56 23.15
CA TYR A 262 0.17 -8.20 23.06
C TYR A 262 -0.52 -8.44 24.42
N PRO A 263 -1.33 -7.48 24.90
CA PRO A 263 -2.06 -7.61 26.15
C PRO A 263 -3.15 -8.70 26.04
N PRO A 264 -3.56 -9.34 27.15
CA PRO A 264 -4.47 -10.50 27.12
C PRO A 264 -5.76 -10.27 26.33
N ARG A 265 -6.34 -9.08 26.46
CA ARG A 265 -7.56 -8.71 25.73
C ARG A 265 -7.33 -8.65 24.22
N ARG A 266 -6.20 -8.09 23.80
CA ARG A 266 -5.84 -8.05 22.39
C ARG A 266 -5.47 -9.44 21.85
N VAL A 267 -4.86 -10.29 22.68
CA VAL A 267 -4.63 -11.70 22.33
C VAL A 267 -5.97 -12.38 22.02
N ASP A 268 -6.96 -12.22 22.91
CA ASP A 268 -8.31 -12.77 22.69
C ASP A 268 -8.97 -12.24 21.41
N GLU A 269 -8.94 -10.93 21.16
CA GLU A 269 -9.45 -10.33 19.92
C GLU A 269 -8.75 -10.88 18.66
N LEU A 270 -7.44 -11.14 18.74
CA LEU A 270 -6.65 -11.69 17.65
C LEU A 270 -6.94 -13.18 17.43
N THR A 271 -7.08 -13.98 18.49
CA THR A 271 -7.36 -15.41 18.35
C THR A 271 -8.82 -15.68 17.96
N ASN A 272 -9.75 -14.83 18.39
CA ASN A 272 -11.20 -15.00 18.21
C ASN A 272 -11.81 -14.03 17.18
N THR A 273 -11.10 -13.74 16.09
CA THR A 273 -11.60 -12.83 15.06
C THR A 273 -12.67 -13.49 14.15
N SER A 274 -13.81 -12.82 14.01
CA SER A 274 -14.88 -13.25 13.09
C SER A 274 -14.42 -13.25 11.62
N VAL A 275 -13.38 -12.49 11.29
CA VAL A 275 -12.82 -12.41 9.93
C VAL A 275 -12.28 -13.75 9.46
N VAL A 276 -11.60 -14.51 10.33
CA VAL A 276 -11.06 -15.84 9.97
C VAL A 276 -12.21 -16.79 9.66
N GLY A 277 -13.23 -16.82 10.53
CA GLY A 277 -14.42 -17.60 10.29
C GLY A 277 -15.14 -17.22 8.99
N MET A 278 -15.14 -15.93 8.62
CA MET A 278 -15.69 -15.47 7.35
C MET A 278 -14.87 -15.94 6.15
N ILE A 279 -13.54 -15.79 6.18
CA ILE A 279 -12.65 -16.21 5.08
C ILE A 279 -12.69 -17.72 4.88
N ASP A 280 -12.67 -18.50 5.96
CA ASP A 280 -12.68 -19.96 5.90
C ASP A 280 -14.02 -20.51 5.39
N LYS A 281 -15.14 -19.92 5.83
CA LYS A 281 -16.49 -20.38 5.47
C LYS A 281 -16.97 -19.81 4.13
N TYR A 282 -16.68 -18.56 3.85
CA TYR A 282 -17.16 -17.83 2.68
C TYR A 282 -15.97 -17.48 1.78
N LYS A 283 -15.60 -18.44 0.92
CA LYS A 283 -14.57 -18.26 -0.12
C LYS A 283 -14.91 -17.15 -1.12
N GLU A 284 -16.19 -16.81 -1.22
CA GLU A 284 -16.70 -15.70 -2.02
C GLU A 284 -17.45 -14.72 -1.11
N PHE A 285 -17.01 -13.47 -1.13
CA PHE A 285 -17.69 -12.38 -0.44
C PHE A 285 -18.71 -11.75 -1.37
N TYR A 286 -19.99 -11.95 -1.08
CA TYR A 286 -21.08 -11.28 -1.78
C TYR A 286 -21.30 -9.91 -1.15
N ILE A 287 -20.59 -8.90 -1.68
CA ILE A 287 -20.85 -7.50 -1.29
C ILE A 287 -22.20 -7.10 -1.91
N PRO A 288 -23.18 -6.63 -1.10
CA PRO A 288 -24.46 -6.20 -1.61
C PRO A 288 -24.33 -5.18 -2.75
N ASN A 289 -25.17 -5.32 -3.79
CA ASN A 289 -25.10 -4.48 -5.00
C ASN A 289 -25.25 -2.97 -4.74
N PHE A 290 -25.79 -2.55 -3.59
CA PHE A 290 -25.86 -1.13 -3.25
C PHE A 290 -24.50 -0.53 -2.85
N LEU A 291 -23.53 -1.36 -2.46
CA LEU A 291 -22.17 -0.97 -2.11
C LEU A 291 -21.20 -1.04 -3.28
N THR A 292 -21.65 -1.52 -4.45
CA THR A 292 -20.86 -1.56 -5.69
C THR A 292 -21.26 -0.37 -6.57
N PRO A 293 -20.43 0.68 -6.66
CA PRO A 293 -20.70 1.80 -7.54
C PRO A 293 -20.75 1.26 -8.98
N ASN A 294 -21.89 1.45 -9.66
CA ASN A 294 -22.22 0.97 -11.01
C ASN A 294 -22.81 -0.45 -11.16
N ALA A 295 -23.26 -1.12 -10.10
CA ALA A 295 -24.02 -2.38 -10.26
C ALA A 295 -25.47 -2.19 -10.75
N SER A 296 -25.96 -0.94 -10.80
CA SER A 296 -27.19 -0.59 -11.49
C SER A 296 -26.87 -0.14 -12.92
N LYS A 297 -26.89 -1.09 -13.85
CA LYS A 297 -27.24 -0.84 -15.25
C LYS A 297 -28.33 -1.80 -15.67
#